data_AF-A0A7V9FK41-F1
#
_entry.id   AF-A0A7V9FK41-F1
#
_cell.length_a   1.000
_cell.length_b   1.000
_cell.length_c   1.000
_cell.angle_alpha   90.00
_cell.angle_beta   90.00
_cell.angle_gamma   90.00
#
_symmetry.space_group_name_H-M   'P 1'
#
loop_
_entity.id
_entity.type
_entity.pdbx_description
1 polymer ?
#
loop_
_entity_poly.entity_id
_entity_poly.type
_entity_poly.pdbx_seq_one_letter_code
_entity_poly.pdbx_strand_id
1 'polypeptide(L)' 'MEAHDARNRIQKLLVTGDNRLKQGVALEKARESYEQALAVAREAGIEDAIGPLVEIRLADLERLAPEPPPPGPPAA' A
#
# COMPACT_ATOMS: atom_id res chain seq x y z
N MET A 1 -8.66 20.23 -3.46
CA MET A 1 -8.21 19.89 -2.08
C MET A 1 -7.02 20.78 -1.77
N GLU A 2 -6.96 21.40 -0.59
CA GLU A 2 -5.73 22.08 -0.19
C GLU A 2 -4.64 21.05 0.14
N ALA A 3 -3.38 21.38 -0.12
CA ALA A 3 -2.26 20.45 0.07
C ALA A 3 -2.13 19.96 1.53
N HIS A 4 -2.57 20.76 2.51
CA HIS A 4 -2.58 20.37 3.92
C HIS A 4 -3.63 19.28 4.21
N ASP A 5 -4.84 19.42 3.65
CA ASP A 5 -5.91 18.42 3.79
C ASP A 5 -5.53 17.10 3.14
N ALA A 6 -4.88 17.18 1.97
CA ALA A 6 -4.36 15.99 1.28
C ALA A 6 -3.33 15.26 2.15
N ARG A 7 -2.36 15.97 2.73
CA ARG A 7 -1.35 15.39 3.64
C ARG A 7 -1.99 14.71 4.85
N ASN A 8 -2.97 15.36 5.48
CA ASN A 8 -3.68 14.79 6.63
C ASN A 8 -4.44 13.51 6.25
N ARG A 9 -5.08 13.49 5.07
CA ARG A 9 -5.78 12.30 4.55
C ARG A 9 -4.81 11.17 4.23
N ILE A 10 -3.69 11.47 3.58
CA ILE A 10 -2.63 10.51 3.27
C ILE A 10 -2.09 9.89 4.56
N GLN A 11 -1.75 10.72 5.57
CA GLN A 11 -1.25 10.22 6.85
C GLN A 11 -2.22 9.24 7.50
N LYS A 12 -3.53 9.56 7.51
CA LYS A 12 -4.57 8.67 8.06
C LYS A 12 -4.63 7.34 7.31
N LEU A 13 -4.53 7.36 5.98
CA LEU A 13 -4.54 6.15 5.16
C LEU A 13 -3.31 5.26 5.42
N LEU A 14 -2.12 5.86 5.51
CA LEU A 14 -0.89 5.14 5.84
C LEU A 14 -0.97 4.48 7.23
N VAL A 15 -1.38 5.25 8.25
CA VAL A 15 -1.59 4.73 9.61
C VAL A 15 -2.65 3.62 9.64
N THR A 16 -3.70 3.74 8.82
CA THR A 16 -4.74 2.70 8.70
C THR A 16 -4.18 1.42 8.10
N GLY A 17 -3.38 1.50 7.04
CA GLY A 17 -2.70 0.34 6.45
C GLY A 17 -1.75 -0.34 7.44
N ASP A 18 -0.93 0.44 8.14
CA ASP A 18 0.02 -0.07 9.14
C ASP A 18 -0.70 -0.78 10.29
N ASN A 19 -1.80 -0.20 10.78
CA ASN A 19 -2.60 -0.80 11.83
C ASN A 19 -3.25 -2.10 11.38
N ARG A 20 -3.76 -2.16 10.15
CA ARG A 20 -4.34 -3.39 9.56
C ARG A 20 -3.29 -4.49 9.50
N LEU A 21 -2.10 -4.17 8.98
CA LEU A 21 -0.99 -5.09 8.89
C LEU A 21 -0.57 -5.61 10.28
N LYS A 22 -0.39 -4.68 11.23
CA LYS A 22 -0.04 -4.99 12.62
C LYS A 22 -1.08 -5.87 13.32
N GLN A 23 -2.36 -5.70 13.00
CA GLN A 23 -3.47 -6.46 13.59
C GLN A 23 -3.73 -7.80 12.89
N GLY A 24 -2.95 -8.17 11.86
CA GLY A 24 -3.16 -9.40 11.11
C GLY A 24 -4.41 -9.39 10.22
N VAL A 25 -4.90 -8.20 9.85
CA VAL A 25 -5.95 -8.06 8.84
C VAL A 25 -5.37 -8.48 7.48
N ALA A 26 -6.23 -9.01 6.60
CA ALA A 26 -5.85 -9.42 5.23
C ALA A 26 -4.97 -8.39 4.52
N LEU A 27 -3.87 -8.86 3.92
CA LEU A 27 -2.86 -8.04 3.24
C LEU A 27 -3.47 -7.12 2.17
N GLU A 28 -4.50 -7.59 1.45
CA GLU A 28 -5.22 -6.80 0.46
C GLU A 28 -5.85 -5.52 1.05
N LYS A 29 -6.36 -5.56 2.28
CA LYS A 29 -6.92 -4.36 2.93
C LYS A 29 -5.84 -3.36 3.36
N ALA A 30 -4.64 -3.83 3.65
CA ALA A 30 -3.50 -2.97 3.89
C ALA A 30 -3.05 -2.34 2.56
N ARG A 31 -2.92 -3.14 1.49
CA ARG A 31 -2.62 -2.71 0.12
C ARG A 31 -3.57 -1.61 -0.35
N GLU A 32 -4.88 -1.83 -0.25
CA GLU A 32 -5.90 -0.83 -0.61
C GLU A 32 -5.69 0.52 0.10
N SER A 33 -5.23 0.51 1.36
CA SER A 33 -4.99 1.75 2.11
C SER A 33 -3.81 2.53 1.54
N TYR A 34 -2.75 1.83 1.18
CA TYR A 34 -1.53 2.40 0.60
C TYR A 34 -1.78 2.92 -0.82
N GLU A 35 -2.51 2.17 -1.64
CA GLU A 35 -2.90 2.59 -2.99
C GLU A 35 -3.82 3.82 -2.96
N GLN A 36 -4.77 3.87 -2.02
CA GLN A 36 -5.59 5.07 -1.80
C GLN A 36 -4.75 6.28 -1.36
N ALA A 37 -3.73 6.07 -0.52
CA ALA A 37 -2.82 7.16 -0.12
C ALA A 37 -2.07 7.72 -1.34
N LEU A 38 -1.60 6.83 -2.24
CA LEU A 38 -0.94 7.23 -3.49
C LEU A 38 -1.88 7.96 -4.44
N ALA A 39 -3.12 7.49 -4.57
CA ALA A 39 -4.13 8.17 -5.39
C ALA A 39 -4.40 9.60 -4.88
N VAL A 40 -4.54 9.79 -3.57
CA VAL A 40 -4.70 11.14 -2.98
C VAL A 40 -3.44 12.00 -3.22
N ALA A 41 -2.24 11.41 -3.12
CA ALA A 41 -0.99 12.13 -3.39
C ALA A 41 -0.89 12.59 -4.85
N ARG A 42 -1.31 11.75 -5.80
CA ARG A 42 -1.42 12.06 -7.23
C ARG A 42 -2.40 13.20 -7.49
N GLU A 43 -3.61 13.08 -6.96
CA GLU A 43 -4.65 14.11 -7.10
C GLU A 43 -4.21 15.46 -6.53
N ALA A 44 -3.39 15.46 -5.49
CA ALA A 44 -2.86 16.67 -4.86
C ALA A 44 -1.53 17.16 -5.45
N GLY A 45 -0.95 16.46 -6.42
CA GLY A 45 0.33 16.83 -7.05
C GLY A 45 1.54 16.75 -6.11
N ILE A 46 1.47 15.89 -5.09
CA ILE A 46 2.55 15.69 -4.09
C ILE A 46 3.05 14.23 -4.08
N GLU A 47 2.84 13.50 -5.17
CA GLU A 47 3.28 12.11 -5.32
C GLU A 47 4.76 11.95 -5.05
N ASP A 48 5.62 12.84 -5.56
CA ASP A 48 7.08 12.74 -5.37
C ASP A 48 7.52 12.69 -3.89
N ALA A 49 6.74 13.31 -3.00
CA ALA A 49 7.02 13.32 -1.57
C ALA A 49 6.54 12.07 -0.83
N ILE A 50 5.55 11.36 -1.38
CA ILE A 50 4.82 10.27 -0.70
C ILE A 50 5.06 8.90 -1.37
N GLY A 51 5.23 8.89 -2.69
CA GLY A 51 5.43 7.72 -3.54
C GLY A 51 6.51 6.77 -3.01
N PRO A 52 7.73 7.24 -2.72
CA PRO A 52 8.79 6.36 -2.21
C PRO A 52 8.42 5.62 -0.92
N LEU A 53 7.66 6.26 -0.02
CA LEU A 53 7.20 5.61 1.21
C LEU A 53 6.14 4.54 0.90
N VAL A 54 5.20 4.84 0.00
CA VAL A 54 4.13 3.90 -0.38
C VAL A 54 4.71 2.67 -1.09
N GLU A 55 5.66 2.87 -2.01
CA GLU A 55 6.32 1.79 -2.76
C GLU A 55 7.00 0.79 -1.82
N ILE A 56 7.74 1.27 -0.81
CA ILE A 56 8.36 0.40 0.19
C ILE A 56 7.31 -0.46 0.90
N ARG A 57 6.19 0.15 1.30
CA ARG A 57 5.11 -0.57 2.01
C ARG A 57 4.43 -1.61 1.13
N LEU A 58 4.21 -1.31 -0.15
CA LEU A 58 3.66 -2.27 -1.09
C LEU A 58 4.62 -3.45 -1.32
N ALA A 59 5.91 -3.17 -1.48
CA ALA A 59 6.93 -4.21 -1.61
C ALA A 59 7.03 -5.10 -0.36
N ASP A 60 6.88 -4.52 0.84
CA ASP A 60 6.84 -5.30 2.07
C ASP A 60 5.60 -6.20 2.15
N LEU A 61 4.44 -5.76 1.65
CA LEU A 61 3.25 -6.62 1.56
C LEU A 61 3.46 -7.79 0.58
N GLU A 62 4.12 -7.55 -0.55
CA GLU A 62 4.43 -8.61 -1.52
C GLU A 62 5.35 -9.67 -0.93
N ARG A 63 6.34 -9.27 -0.10
CA ARG A 63 7.20 -10.20 0.63
C ARG A 63 6.46 -11.02 1.69
N LEU A 64 5.37 -10.47 2.24
CA LEU A 64 4.54 -11.14 3.24
C LEU A 64 3.44 -12.01 2.62
N ALA A 65 3.09 -11.76 1.36
CA ALA A 65 2.15 -12.59 0.63
C ALA A 65 2.76 -13.98 0.44
N PRO A 66 1.99 -15.06 0.65
CA PRO A 66 2.48 -16.41 0.40
C PRO A 66 2.91 -16.53 -1.07
N GLU A 67 4.11 -17.07 -1.32
CA GLU A 67 4.57 -17.33 -2.68
C GLU A 67 3.54 -18.18 -3.42
N PRO A 68 3.22 -17.86 -4.69
CA PRO A 68 2.38 -18.73 -5.49
C PRO A 68 3.05 -20.11 -5.58
N PRO A 69 2.27 -21.21 -5.53
CA PRO A 69 2.83 -22.54 -5.65
C PRO A 69 3.62 -22.64 -6.97
N PRO A 70 4.80 -23.29 -6.98
CA PRO A 70 5.59 -23.42 -8.19
C PRO A 70 4.74 -24.07 -9.28
N PRO A 71 4.88 -23.66 -10.56
CA PRO A 71 4.15 -24.28 -11.66
C PRO A 71 4.40 -25.78 -11.63
N GLY A 72 3.33 -26.57 -11.69
CA GLY A 72 3.41 -28.02 -11.67
C GLY A 72 4.31 -28.53 -12.80
N PRO A 73 5.02 -29.66 -12.61
CA PRO A 73 5.91 -30.20 -13.62
C PRO A 73 5.15 -30.38 -14.95
N PRO A 74 5.79 -30.11 -16.11
CA PRO A 74 5.15 -30.29 -17.41
C PRO A 74 4.66 -31.74 -17.54
N ALA A 75 3.41 -31.91 -17.97
CA ALA A 75 2.85 -33.22 -18.23
C ALA A 75 3.70 -33.92 -19.30
N ALA A 76 4.13 -35.15 -18.99
CA ALA A 76 4.94 -36.02 -19.86
C ALA A 76 4.12 -36.64 -21.00
#